data_AF-A0A022RJT6-F1
#
_entry.id   AF-A0A022RJT6-F1
#
_cell.length_a   1.000
_cell.length_b   1.000
_cell.length_c   1.000
_cell.angle_alpha   90.00
_cell.angle_beta   90.00
_cell.angle_gamma   90.00
#
_symmetry.space_group_name_H-M   'P 1'
#
loop_
_entity.id
_entity.type
_entity.pdbx_description
1 polymer ?
#
loop_
_entity_poly.entity_id
_entity_poly.type
_entity_poly.pdbx_seq_one_letter_code
_entity_poly.pdbx_strand_id
1 'polypeptide(L)'
;MVSKESSRFDLPEELLEVLPSDPFEQLDVARKITSIALSTRVDALESEVSVLREELTDRDNIISGLESQLQSLDSSLNEASDKLASAQLDKENLMKENAQLSNTVKKLNRDVTK
;
A
#
# COMPACT_ATOMS: atom_id res chain seq x y z
N MET A 1 -55.81 -24.21 40.81
CA MET A 1 -54.37 -24.49 40.78
C MET A 1 -53.82 -23.88 39.50
N VAL A 2 -53.30 -22.65 39.56
CA VAL A 2 -52.59 -22.03 38.44
C VAL A 2 -51.22 -21.67 38.99
N SER A 3 -50.20 -22.44 38.64
CA SER A 3 -48.85 -22.22 39.15
C SER A 3 -47.82 -22.66 38.13
N LYS A 4 -46.94 -21.69 37.82
CA LYS A 4 -45.61 -21.81 37.21
C LYS A 4 -45.54 -22.20 35.73
N GLU A 5 -45.64 -21.17 34.90
CA GLU A 5 -44.81 -21.06 33.68
C GLU A 5 -43.82 -19.88 33.78
N SER A 6 -43.34 -19.56 34.98
CA SER A 6 -42.45 -18.41 35.24
C SER A 6 -40.97 -18.79 35.40
N SER A 7 -40.45 -19.72 34.58
CA SER A 7 -39.01 -20.04 34.60
C SER A 7 -38.51 -20.53 33.25
N ARG A 8 -38.51 -19.65 32.24
CA ARG A 8 -37.69 -19.88 31.02
C ARG A 8 -36.54 -18.90 30.89
N PHE A 9 -36.57 -17.79 31.61
CA PHE A 9 -35.51 -16.80 31.60
C PHE A 9 -35.13 -16.49 33.04
N ASP A 10 -33.95 -16.94 33.46
CA ASP A 10 -33.33 -16.57 34.73
C ASP A 10 -32.84 -15.12 34.62
N LEU A 11 -33.79 -14.17 34.57
CA LEU A 11 -33.50 -12.75 34.61
C LEU A 11 -33.29 -12.32 36.07
N PRO A 12 -32.28 -11.47 36.35
CA PRO A 12 -32.12 -10.83 37.64
C PRO A 12 -33.41 -10.16 38.12
N GLU A 13 -33.67 -10.19 39.42
CA GLU A 13 -34.90 -9.68 40.04
C GLU A 13 -35.07 -8.18 39.76
N GLU A 14 -33.95 -7.45 39.71
CA GLU A 14 -33.91 -6.02 39.39
C GLU A 14 -34.40 -5.73 37.96
N LEU A 15 -34.21 -6.65 37.01
CA LEU A 15 -34.70 -6.49 35.64
C LEU A 15 -36.18 -6.84 35.53
N LEU A 16 -36.67 -7.78 36.35
CA LEU A 16 -38.09 -8.13 36.41
C LEU A 16 -38.92 -6.99 37.00
N GLU A 17 -38.38 -6.26 37.98
CA GLU A 17 -39.05 -5.10 38.58
C GLU A 17 -39.26 -3.94 37.58
N VAL A 18 -38.37 -3.79 36.60
CA VAL A 18 -38.40 -2.69 35.62
C VAL A 18 -39.07 -3.09 34.30
N LEU A 19 -39.28 -4.40 34.08
CA LEU A 19 -39.91 -4.89 32.86
C LEU A 19 -41.41 -4.54 32.84
N PRO A 20 -41.95 -4.02 31.72
CA PRO A 20 -43.38 -3.76 31.60
C PRO A 20 -44.20 -5.02 31.90
N SER A 21 -45.31 -4.92 32.62
CA SER A 21 -46.15 -6.10 32.91
C SER A 21 -46.98 -6.55 31.71
N ASP A 22 -47.24 -5.66 30.75
CA ASP A 22 -47.97 -5.97 29.52
C ASP A 22 -47.06 -6.68 28.48
N PRO A 23 -47.46 -7.85 27.96
CA PRO A 23 -46.63 -8.61 27.01
C PRO A 23 -46.33 -7.89 25.69
N PHE A 24 -47.21 -7.01 25.20
CA PHE A 24 -46.96 -6.26 23.96
C PHE A 24 -45.94 -5.15 24.20
N GLU A 25 -46.02 -4.47 25.34
CA GLU A 25 -45.01 -3.49 25.75
C GLU A 25 -43.62 -4.13 25.94
N GLN A 26 -43.55 -5.35 26.48
CA GLN A 26 -42.29 -6.10 26.57
C GLN A 26 -41.69 -6.40 25.19
N LEU A 27 -42.52 -6.79 24.22
CA LEU A 27 -42.08 -7.03 22.84
C LEU A 27 -41.53 -5.76 22.21
N ASP A 28 -42.16 -4.61 22.46
CA ASP A 28 -41.69 -3.32 21.95
C ASP A 28 -40.36 -2.90 22.58
N VAL A 29 -40.15 -3.17 23.88
CA VAL A 29 -38.83 -2.99 24.52
C VAL A 29 -37.80 -3.91 23.87
N ALA A 30 -38.10 -5.20 23.67
CA ALA A 30 -37.19 -6.14 23.02
C ALA A 30 -36.83 -5.72 21.59
N ARG A 31 -37.80 -5.22 20.83
CA ARG A 31 -37.59 -4.66 19.49
C ARG A 31 -36.67 -3.44 19.53
N LYS A 32 -36.90 -2.50 20.45
CA LYS A 32 -36.04 -1.32 20.63
C LYS A 32 -34.62 -1.72 20.98
N ILE A 33 -34.42 -2.64 21.91
CA ILE A 33 -33.09 -3.15 22.29
C ILE A 33 -32.40 -3.77 21.08
N THR A 34 -33.11 -4.63 20.34
CA THR A 34 -32.55 -5.29 19.15
C THR A 34 -32.20 -4.26 18.06
N SER A 35 -33.06 -3.27 17.85
CA SER A 35 -32.83 -2.17 16.90
C SER A 35 -31.58 -1.36 17.27
N ILE A 36 -31.41 -1.02 18.55
CA ILE A 36 -30.24 -0.28 19.05
C ILE A 36 -28.97 -1.13 18.90
N ALA A 37 -29.04 -2.41 19.29
CA ALA A 37 -27.91 -3.33 19.17
C ALA A 37 -27.47 -3.51 17.70
N LEU A 38 -28.44 -3.62 16.78
CA LEU A 38 -28.16 -3.68 15.35
C LEU A 38 -27.55 -2.38 14.83
N SER A 39 -28.13 -1.23 15.17
CA SER A 39 -27.60 0.09 14.79
C SER A 39 -26.16 0.26 15.27
N THR A 40 -25.89 -0.04 16.54
CA THR A 40 -24.54 0.06 17.12
C THR A 40 -23.54 -0.82 16.37
N ARG A 41 -23.94 -2.03 15.96
CA ARG A 41 -23.09 -2.93 15.19
C ARG A 41 -22.86 -2.41 13.76
N VAL A 42 -23.88 -1.84 13.14
CA VAL A 42 -23.76 -1.20 11.82
C VAL A 42 -22.79 -0.03 11.90
N ASP A 43 -22.95 0.87 12.89
CA ASP A 43 -22.06 2.02 13.09
C ASP A 43 -20.60 1.60 13.30
N ALA A 44 -20.37 0.53 14.08
CA ALA A 44 -19.03 -0.02 14.29
C ALA A 44 -18.41 -0.56 12.99
N LEU A 45 -19.19 -1.29 12.18
CA LEU A 45 -18.74 -1.80 10.89
C LEU A 45 -18.49 -0.66 9.88
N GLU A 46 -19.33 0.37 9.87
CA GLU A 46 -19.14 1.55 9.02
C GLU A 46 -17.85 2.30 9.39
N SER A 47 -17.56 2.44 10.68
CA SER A 47 -16.30 2.99 11.16
C SER A 47 -15.10 2.15 10.72
N GLU A 48 -15.17 0.82 10.84
CA GLU A 48 -14.09 -0.08 10.41
C GLU A 48 -13.86 0.00 8.89
N VAL A 49 -14.93 0.03 8.10
CA VAL A 49 -14.86 0.22 6.64
C VAL A 49 -14.22 1.55 6.30
N SER A 50 -14.53 2.62 7.04
CA SER A 50 -13.90 3.93 6.82
C SER A 50 -12.39 3.88 7.05
N VAL A 51 -11.95 3.26 8.15
CA VAL A 51 -10.53 3.09 8.48
C VAL A 51 -9.82 2.25 7.40
N LEU A 52 -10.40 1.13 7.00
CA LEU A 52 -9.82 0.27 5.95
C LEU A 52 -9.70 0.99 4.59
N ARG A 53 -10.64 1.88 4.26
CA ARG A 53 -10.56 2.70 3.03
C ARG A 53 -9.46 3.75 3.10
N GLU A 54 -9.24 4.35 4.26
CA GLU A 54 -8.13 5.28 4.48
C GLU A 54 -6.80 4.56 4.35
N GLU A 55 -6.63 3.41 5.01
CA GLU A 55 -5.42 2.58 4.90
C GLU A 55 -5.15 2.13 3.45
N LEU A 56 -6.20 1.78 2.70
CA LEU A 56 -6.07 1.41 1.29
C LEU A 56 -5.57 2.59 0.46
N THR A 57 -6.13 3.78 0.68
CA THR A 57 -5.72 5.01 -0.02
C THR A 57 -4.26 5.35 0.29
N ASP A 58 -3.83 5.22 1.55
CA ASP A 58 -2.44 5.43 1.94
C ASP A 58 -1.49 4.45 1.26
N ARG A 59 -1.87 3.18 1.15
CA ARG A 59 -1.09 2.17 0.42
C ARG A 59 -1.00 2.48 -1.07
N ASP A 60 -2.10 2.90 -1.70
CA ASP A 60 -2.12 3.28 -3.12
C ASP A 60 -1.21 4.49 -3.39
N ASN A 61 -1.17 5.46 -2.47
CA ASN A 61 -0.25 6.60 -2.53
C ASN A 61 1.21 6.16 -2.43
N ILE A 62 1.53 5.23 -1.53
CA ILE A 62 2.89 4.66 -1.40
C ILE A 62 3.29 3.92 -2.68
N ILE A 63 2.40 3.08 -3.22
CA ILE A 63 2.64 2.33 -4.46
C ILE A 63 2.93 3.30 -5.61
N SER A 64 2.08 4.32 -5.78
CA SER A 64 2.26 5.34 -6.83
C SER A 64 3.60 6.07 -6.68
N GLY A 65 4.01 6.38 -5.45
CA GLY A 65 5.32 6.97 -5.17
C GLY A 65 6.49 6.07 -5.56
N LEU A 66 6.41 4.78 -5.25
CA LEU A 66 7.42 3.79 -5.62
C LEU A 66 7.50 3.58 -7.14
N GLU A 67 6.36 3.54 -7.84
CA GLU A 67 6.32 3.44 -9.29
C GLU A 67 7.01 4.63 -9.97
N SER A 68 6.75 5.85 -9.48
CA SER A 68 7.42 7.06 -9.97
C SER A 68 8.94 7.01 -9.75
N GLN A 69 9.40 6.55 -8.58
CA GLN A 69 10.82 6.38 -8.31
C GLN A 69 11.46 5.33 -9.23
N LEU A 70 10.78 4.21 -9.47
CA LEU A 70 11.24 3.16 -10.37
C LEU A 70 11.40 3.70 -11.80
N GLN A 71 10.41 4.44 -12.29
CA GLN A 71 10.49 5.06 -13.62
C GLN A 71 11.64 6.08 -13.72
N SER A 72 11.87 6.88 -12.68
CA SER A 72 13.00 7.81 -12.64
C SER A 72 14.35 7.09 -12.65
N LEU A 73 14.45 5.98 -11.90
CA LEU A 73 15.66 5.17 -11.85
C LEU A 73 15.93 4.48 -13.19
N ASP A 74 14.90 3.95 -13.84
CA ASP A 74 15.00 3.32 -15.16
C ASP A 74 15.50 4.32 -16.21
N SER A 75 14.92 5.53 -16.24
CA SER A 75 15.39 6.62 -17.12
C SER A 75 16.86 6.96 -16.86
N SER A 76 17.24 7.08 -15.58
CA SER A 76 18.61 7.42 -15.18
C SER A 76 19.60 6.31 -15.57
N LEU A 77 19.19 5.05 -15.46
CA LEU A 77 20.00 3.89 -15.86
C LEU A 77 20.19 3.83 -17.38
N ASN A 78 19.13 4.09 -18.15
CA ASN A 78 19.20 4.16 -19.61
C ASN A 78 20.16 5.27 -20.06
N GLU A 79 20.02 6.48 -19.50
CA GLU A 79 20.95 7.58 -19.79
C GLU A 79 22.41 7.25 -19.44
N ALA A 80 22.64 6.62 -18.29
CA ALA A 80 23.98 6.22 -17.88
C ALA A 80 24.56 5.15 -18.82
N SER A 81 23.72 4.23 -19.29
CA SER A 81 24.11 3.19 -20.25
C SER A 81 24.48 3.78 -21.61
N ASP A 82 23.69 4.73 -22.11
CA ASP A 82 23.97 5.43 -23.38
C ASP A 82 25.27 6.24 -23.32
N LYS A 83 25.50 6.94 -22.20
CA LYS A 83 26.75 7.67 -21.94
C LYS A 83 27.95 6.72 -21.90
N LEU A 84 27.79 5.56 -21.24
CA LEU A 84 28.84 4.54 -21.17
C LEU A 84 29.17 3.97 -22.55
N ALA A 85 28.15 3.65 -23.36
CA ALA A 85 28.34 3.15 -24.72
C ALA A 85 29.09 4.17 -25.60
N SER A 86 28.72 5.44 -25.50
CA SER A 86 29.40 6.54 -26.21
C SER A 86 30.87 6.67 -25.79
N ALA A 87 31.14 6.65 -24.48
CA ALA A 87 32.49 6.74 -23.95
C ALA A 87 33.37 5.52 -24.34
N GLN A 88 32.77 4.33 -24.46
CA GLN A 88 33.47 3.14 -24.96
C GLN A 88 33.86 3.29 -26.43
N LEU A 89 32.96 3.80 -27.27
CA LEU A 89 33.24 4.06 -28.68
C LEU A 89 34.38 5.09 -28.85
N ASP A 90 34.32 6.19 -28.09
CA ASP A 90 35.34 7.23 -28.12
C ASP A 90 36.71 6.69 -27.69
N LYS A 91 36.74 5.87 -26.63
CA LYS A 91 37.95 5.19 -26.17
C LYS A 91 38.55 4.32 -27.28
N GLU A 92 37.74 3.53 -27.98
CA GLU A 92 38.23 2.69 -29.08
C GLU A 92 38.82 3.51 -30.23
N ASN A 93 38.17 4.64 -30.58
CA ASN A 93 38.66 5.54 -31.61
C ASN A 93 40.01 6.17 -31.21
N LEU A 94 40.12 6.67 -29.97
CA LEU A 94 41.37 7.22 -29.44
C LEU A 94 42.49 6.18 -29.39
N MET A 95 42.18 4.92 -29.06
CA MET A 95 43.17 3.83 -29.09
C MET A 95 43.69 3.56 -30.51
N LYS A 96 42.82 3.60 -31.52
CA LYS A 96 43.22 3.44 -32.93
C LYS A 96 44.11 4.61 -33.38
N GLU A 97 43.71 5.84 -33.07
CA GLU A 97 44.48 7.04 -33.43
C GLU A 97 45.86 7.03 -32.76
N ASN A 98 45.93 6.71 -31.46
CA ASN A 98 47.20 6.62 -30.73
C ASN A 98 48.13 5.57 -31.36
N ALA A 99 47.61 4.40 -31.76
CA ALA A 99 48.41 3.40 -32.47
C ALA A 99 48.93 3.91 -33.82
N GLN A 100 48.10 4.63 -34.59
CA GLN A 100 48.50 5.24 -35.86
C GLN A 100 49.59 6.30 -35.65
N LEU A 101 49.42 7.21 -34.68
CA LEU A 101 50.40 8.24 -34.36
C LEU A 101 51.72 7.63 -33.87
N SER A 102 51.66 6.63 -32.98
CA SER A 102 52.85 5.91 -32.51
C SER A 102 53.66 5.31 -33.66
N ASN A 103 52.99 4.72 -34.65
CA ASN A 103 53.64 4.18 -35.84
C ASN A 103 54.27 5.28 -36.72
N THR A 104 53.60 6.42 -36.87
CA THR A 104 54.14 7.58 -37.60
C THR A 104 55.37 8.16 -36.91
N VAL A 105 55.33 8.32 -35.59
CA VAL A 105 56.48 8.79 -34.78
C VAL A 105 57.67 7.85 -34.92
N LYS A 106 57.45 6.53 -34.87
CA LYS A 106 58.52 5.53 -35.08
C LYS A 106 59.15 5.64 -36.48
N LYS A 107 58.35 5.86 -37.52
CA LYS A 107 58.86 6.06 -38.89
C LYS A 107 59.68 7.33 -39.01
N LEU A 108 59.15 8.47 -38.55
CA LEU A 108 59.85 9.76 -38.57
C LEU A 108 61.16 9.71 -37.81
N ASN A 109 61.17 9.13 -36.60
CA ASN A 109 62.41 8.96 -35.84
C ASN A 109 63.46 8.17 -36.62
N ARG A 110 63.06 7.09 -37.32
CA ARG A 110 63.97 6.30 -38.15
C ARG A 110 64.53 7.12 -39.32
N ASP A 111 63.69 7.92 -39.95
CA ASP A 111 64.06 8.75 -41.10
C ASP A 111 64.98 9.91 -40.71
N VAL A 112 64.87 10.44 -39.49
CA VAL A 112 65.78 11.48 -38.96
C VAL A 112 67.14 10.92 -38.52
N THR A 113 67.20 9.67 -38.05
CA THR A 113 68.47 9.01 -37.67
C THR A 113 69.29 8.45 -38.83
N LYS A 114 68.78 8.50 -40.07
CA LYS A 114 69.50 8.09 -41.29
C LYS A 114 70.20 9.26 -41.94
#